data_AF-A0A3D4JD00-F1
#
_entry.id   AF-A0A3D4JD00-F1
#
_cell.length_a   1.000
_cell.length_b   1.000
_cell.length_c   1.000
_cell.angle_alpha   90.00
_cell.angle_beta   90.00
_cell.angle_gamma   90.00
#
_symmetry.space_group_name_H-M   'P 1'
#
loop_
_entity.id
_entity.type
_entity.pdbx_description
1 polymer ?
#
loop_
_entity_poly.entity_id
_entity_poly.type
_entity_poly.pdbx_seq_one_letter_code
_entity_poly.pdbx_strand_id
1 'polypeptide(L)'
;MKEKLNQLLQKPFIIPALFALLIFLAYGLLAPTLGFFWDDLPFAWFLKFFGPTDFIEGFRPFRPLLGYIFTVTTSIFGGHPFTWQILGLIIRLILGLQVWVLLRQVFPTHKHSALWIALLFTLYPAYQQQWVALTHVNQELIPLVFLLSSFILTVKILRNENSPKYLIVVAILL
;
A
#
# COMPACT_ATOMS: atom_id res chain seq x y z
N MET A 1 22.69 24.26 9.32
CA MET A 1 21.46 23.91 8.57
C MET A 1 21.23 22.39 8.48
N LYS A 2 22.23 21.60 8.01
CA LYS A 2 22.14 20.12 7.92
C LYS A 2 21.82 19.44 9.26
N GLU A 3 22.41 19.92 10.36
CA GLU A 3 22.24 19.31 11.68
C GLU A 3 20.84 19.51 12.27
N LYS A 4 20.28 20.72 12.15
CA LYS A 4 18.87 21.01 12.51
C LYS A 4 17.88 20.19 11.68
N LEU A 5 18.15 20.01 10.38
CA LEU A 5 17.32 19.18 9.50
C LEU A 5 17.36 17.71 9.95
N ASN A 6 18.54 17.18 10.28
CA ASN A 6 18.67 15.82 10.80
C ASN A 6 17.94 15.63 12.14
N GLN A 7 18.01 16.61 13.04
CA GLN A 7 17.26 16.57 14.31
C GLN A 7 15.74 16.57 14.09
N LEU A 8 15.23 17.32 13.11
CA LEU A 8 13.82 17.30 12.75
C LEU A 8 13.40 15.94 12.17
N LEU A 9 14.17 15.39 11.24
CA LEU A 9 13.88 14.10 10.60
C LEU A 9 13.98 12.90 11.57
N GLN A 10 14.60 13.07 12.74
CA GLN A 10 14.63 12.05 13.79
C GLN A 10 13.29 11.92 14.52
N LYS A 11 12.40 12.91 14.45
CA LYS A 11 11.09 12.83 15.08
C LYS A 11 10.22 11.79 14.35
N PRO A 12 9.56 10.87 15.07
CA PRO A 12 8.90 9.71 14.47
C PRO A 12 7.71 10.06 13.55
N PHE A 13 7.11 11.23 13.72
CA PHE A 13 5.93 11.66 12.96
C PHE A 13 6.25 12.50 11.72
N ILE A 14 7.44 13.11 11.62
CA ILE A 14 7.78 14.02 10.52
C ILE A 14 7.78 13.29 9.18
N ILE A 15 8.25 12.05 9.19
CA ILE A 15 8.37 11.21 8.01
C ILE A 15 7.00 10.76 7.49
N PRO A 16 6.14 10.12 8.30
CA PRO A 16 4.75 9.85 7.91
C PRO A 16 4.02 11.11 7.44
N ALA A 17 4.19 12.25 8.15
CA ALA A 17 3.53 13.50 7.78
C ALA A 17 4.00 14.04 6.42
N LEU A 18 5.30 13.96 6.13
CA LEU A 18 5.85 14.34 4.83
C LEU A 18 5.28 13.47 3.71
N PHE A 19 5.21 12.16 3.92
CA PHE A 19 4.64 11.24 2.93
C PHE A 19 3.15 11.50 2.73
N ALA A 20 2.39 11.66 3.80
CA ALA A 20 0.97 11.97 3.75
C ALA A 20 0.71 13.28 3.01
N LEU A 21 1.50 14.32 3.28
CA LEU A 21 1.41 15.60 2.57
C LEU A 21 1.67 15.44 1.07
N LEU A 22 2.74 14.74 0.69
CA LEU A 22 3.07 14.53 -0.71
C LEU A 22 2.00 13.71 -1.45
N ILE A 23 1.49 12.65 -0.82
CA ILE A 23 0.39 11.84 -1.36
C ILE A 23 -0.86 12.68 -1.55
N PHE A 24 -1.23 13.48 -0.53
CA PHE A 24 -2.39 14.34 -0.59
C PHE A 24 -2.28 15.37 -1.72
N LEU A 25 -1.13 16.05 -1.83
CA LEU A 25 -0.89 17.04 -2.89
C LEU A 25 -0.87 16.41 -4.28
N ALA A 26 -0.32 15.21 -4.43
CA ALA A 26 -0.21 14.55 -5.73
C ALA A 26 -1.52 13.86 -6.18
N TYR A 27 -2.29 13.30 -5.25
CA TYR A 27 -3.40 12.39 -5.56
C TYR A 27 -4.70 12.71 -4.83
N GLY A 28 -4.65 13.40 -3.70
CA GLY A 28 -5.81 13.66 -2.85
C GLY A 28 -6.66 14.85 -3.28
N LEU A 29 -6.08 15.86 -3.94
CA LEU A 29 -6.80 17.10 -4.30
C LEU A 29 -8.03 16.85 -5.17
N LEU A 30 -7.93 15.92 -6.13
CA LEU A 30 -9.02 15.60 -7.05
C LEU A 30 -9.91 14.44 -6.58
N ALA A 31 -9.52 13.73 -5.51
CA ALA A 31 -10.23 12.53 -5.02
C ALA A 31 -11.76 12.70 -4.87
N PRO A 32 -12.30 13.84 -4.37
CA PRO A 32 -13.76 14.04 -4.26
C PRO A 32 -14.50 14.13 -5.60
N THR A 33 -13.78 14.45 -6.68
CA THR A 33 -14.36 14.65 -8.02
C THR A 33 -14.25 13.41 -8.91
N LEU A 34 -13.50 12.39 -8.47
CA LEU A 34 -13.25 11.19 -9.24
C LEU A 34 -14.40 10.17 -9.07
N GLY A 35 -14.87 9.65 -10.21
CA GLY A 35 -15.78 8.50 -10.25
C GLY A 35 -15.03 7.17 -10.37
N PHE A 36 -15.74 6.16 -10.86
CA PHE A 36 -15.12 4.91 -11.33
C PHE A 36 -14.68 5.08 -12.78
N PHE A 37 -13.51 4.53 -13.10
CA PHE A 37 -12.96 4.59 -14.43
C PHE A 37 -12.32 3.25 -14.81
N TRP A 38 -12.32 2.94 -16.12
CA TRP A 38 -11.63 1.78 -16.69
C TRP A 38 -12.01 0.49 -15.93
N ASP A 39 -11.03 -0.22 -15.37
CA ASP A 39 -11.21 -1.52 -14.73
C ASP A 39 -12.05 -1.45 -13.44
N ASP A 40 -12.24 -0.25 -12.88
CA ASP A 40 -13.17 -0.07 -11.76
C ASP A 40 -14.62 -0.33 -12.18
N LEU A 41 -14.99 -0.05 -13.42
CA LEU A 41 -16.38 -0.16 -13.89
C LEU A 41 -16.90 -1.60 -13.80
N PRO A 42 -16.21 -2.63 -14.34
CA PRO A 42 -16.60 -4.02 -14.14
C PRO A 42 -16.76 -4.42 -12.68
N PHE A 43 -15.82 -4.04 -11.80
CA PHE A 43 -15.88 -4.44 -10.39
C PHE A 43 -16.96 -3.69 -9.61
N ALA A 44 -17.19 -2.41 -9.89
CA ALA A 44 -18.27 -1.63 -9.29
C ALA A 44 -19.64 -2.17 -9.73
N TRP A 45 -19.79 -2.51 -11.01
CA TRP A 45 -20.98 -3.17 -11.54
C TRP A 45 -21.20 -4.52 -10.86
N PHE A 46 -20.16 -5.36 -10.80
CA PHE A 46 -20.22 -6.66 -10.14
C PHE A 46 -20.68 -6.54 -8.68
N LEU A 47 -20.05 -5.65 -7.92
CA LEU A 47 -20.41 -5.37 -6.53
C LEU A 47 -21.86 -4.88 -6.39
N LYS A 48 -22.37 -4.09 -7.34
CA LYS A 48 -23.74 -3.57 -7.30
C LYS A 48 -24.79 -4.66 -7.52
N PHE A 49 -24.53 -5.64 -8.38
CA PHE A 49 -25.54 -6.63 -8.80
C PHE A 49 -25.42 -7.98 -8.09
N PHE A 50 -24.20 -8.43 -7.79
CA PHE A 50 -23.93 -9.73 -7.16
C PHE A 50 -23.59 -9.58 -5.68
N GLY A 51 -22.80 -8.55 -5.36
CA GLY A 51 -22.37 -8.26 -4.01
C GLY A 51 -20.97 -8.81 -3.69
N PRO A 52 -20.46 -8.54 -2.47
CA PRO A 52 -19.07 -8.82 -2.12
C PRO A 52 -18.67 -10.30 -2.16
N THR A 53 -19.56 -11.21 -1.78
CA THR A 53 -19.22 -12.64 -1.62
C THR A 53 -18.95 -13.34 -2.94
N ASP A 54 -19.60 -12.89 -4.02
CA ASP A 54 -19.45 -13.50 -5.35
C ASP A 54 -18.08 -13.22 -5.99
N PHE A 55 -17.28 -12.30 -5.43
CA PHE A 55 -15.89 -12.12 -5.86
C PHE A 55 -15.04 -13.38 -5.65
N ILE A 56 -15.36 -14.22 -4.65
CA ILE A 56 -14.65 -15.49 -4.43
C ILE A 56 -14.83 -16.40 -5.65
N GLU A 57 -16.06 -16.58 -6.11
CA GLU A 57 -16.35 -17.40 -7.30
C GLU A 57 -15.80 -16.75 -8.57
N GLY A 58 -15.94 -15.43 -8.72
CA GLY A 58 -15.46 -14.69 -9.89
C GLY A 58 -13.93 -14.80 -10.09
N PHE A 59 -13.16 -14.80 -9.00
CA PHE A 59 -11.70 -14.90 -9.06
C PHE A 59 -11.14 -16.32 -8.91
N ARG A 60 -11.95 -17.31 -8.50
CA ARG A 60 -11.53 -18.70 -8.30
C ARG A 60 -10.68 -19.29 -9.45
N PRO A 61 -10.97 -19.07 -10.74
CA PRO A 61 -10.21 -19.70 -11.83
C PRO A 61 -8.82 -19.10 -12.06
N PHE A 62 -8.58 -17.87 -11.58
CA PHE A 62 -7.40 -17.09 -12.00
C PHE A 62 -6.56 -16.62 -10.82
N ARG A 63 -7.20 -16.16 -9.73
CA ARG A 63 -6.55 -15.53 -8.57
C ARG A 63 -7.36 -15.82 -7.30
N PRO A 64 -7.41 -17.08 -6.83
CA PRO A 64 -8.34 -17.51 -5.78
C PRO A 64 -8.23 -16.72 -4.47
N LEU A 65 -7.02 -16.27 -4.08
CA LEU A 65 -6.83 -15.44 -2.88
C LEU A 65 -7.35 -14.01 -3.04
N LEU A 66 -7.35 -13.49 -4.28
CA LEU A 66 -7.77 -12.12 -4.56
C LEU A 66 -9.28 -11.94 -4.35
N GLY A 67 -10.08 -12.98 -4.60
CA GLY A 67 -11.52 -12.98 -4.33
C GLY A 67 -11.82 -12.63 -2.87
N TYR A 68 -11.07 -13.20 -1.92
CA TYR A 68 -11.22 -12.90 -0.49
C TYR A 68 -10.84 -11.45 -0.16
N ILE A 69 -9.79 -10.90 -0.79
CA ILE A 69 -9.42 -9.49 -0.61
C ILE A 69 -10.58 -8.60 -1.05
N PHE A 70 -11.10 -8.79 -2.26
CA PHE A 70 -12.25 -8.05 -2.78
C PHE A 70 -13.47 -8.21 -1.88
N THR A 71 -13.81 -9.44 -1.45
CA THR A 71 -14.96 -9.67 -0.57
C THR A 71 -14.83 -8.88 0.73
N VAL A 72 -13.69 -8.93 1.40
CA VAL A 72 -13.48 -8.22 2.67
C VAL A 72 -13.55 -6.70 2.46
N THR A 73 -12.79 -6.16 1.53
CA THR A 73 -12.72 -4.71 1.32
C THR A 73 -14.05 -4.14 0.84
N THR A 74 -14.71 -4.78 -0.12
CA THR A 74 -15.99 -4.29 -0.66
C THR A 74 -17.15 -4.48 0.33
N SER A 75 -17.09 -5.45 1.24
CA SER A 75 -18.04 -5.56 2.36
C SER A 75 -17.92 -4.41 3.35
N ILE A 76 -16.68 -3.94 3.61
CA ILE A 76 -16.42 -2.86 4.57
C ILE A 76 -16.66 -1.48 3.94
N PHE A 77 -16.19 -1.27 2.71
CA PHE A 77 -16.11 0.06 2.09
C PHE A 77 -17.19 0.31 1.03
N GLY A 78 -17.91 -0.72 0.60
CA GLY A 78 -19.01 -0.61 -0.36
C GLY A 78 -18.57 -0.13 -1.75
N GLY A 79 -19.55 0.36 -2.53
CA GLY A 79 -19.37 0.74 -3.94
C GLY A 79 -19.29 2.24 -4.20
N HIS A 80 -18.84 3.06 -3.25
CA HIS A 80 -18.74 4.51 -3.44
C HIS A 80 -17.32 4.91 -3.90
N PRO A 81 -17.14 5.58 -5.06
CA PRO A 81 -15.82 5.90 -5.63
C PRO A 81 -14.89 6.65 -4.67
N PHE A 82 -15.40 7.68 -3.99
CA PHE A 82 -14.61 8.48 -3.04
C PHE A 82 -13.96 7.62 -1.95
N THR A 83 -14.65 6.60 -1.43
CA THR A 83 -14.11 5.71 -0.41
C THR A 83 -12.87 4.98 -0.92
N TRP A 84 -12.90 4.52 -2.17
CA TRP A 84 -11.76 3.84 -2.80
C TRP A 84 -10.59 4.79 -3.07
N GLN A 85 -10.86 6.02 -3.47
CA GLN A 85 -9.80 7.03 -3.60
C GLN A 85 -9.10 7.26 -2.26
N ILE A 86 -9.86 7.48 -1.17
CA ILE A 86 -9.30 7.65 0.18
C ILE A 86 -8.52 6.41 0.63
N LEU A 87 -9.07 5.21 0.42
CA LEU A 87 -8.40 3.97 0.76
C LEU A 87 -7.08 3.81 -0.03
N GLY A 88 -7.06 4.18 -1.31
CA GLY A 88 -5.85 4.21 -2.14
C GLY A 88 -4.76 5.11 -1.55
N LEU A 89 -5.11 6.31 -1.07
CA LEU A 89 -4.16 7.21 -0.41
C LEU A 89 -3.60 6.60 0.89
N ILE A 90 -4.45 5.96 1.69
CA ILE A 90 -4.06 5.32 2.96
C ILE A 90 -3.11 4.15 2.70
N ILE A 91 -3.46 3.24 1.80
CA ILE A 91 -2.61 2.10 1.45
C ILE A 91 -1.29 2.57 0.85
N ARG A 92 -1.31 3.63 0.03
CA ARG A 92 -0.08 4.24 -0.50
C ARG A 92 0.82 4.81 0.57
N LEU A 93 0.27 5.42 1.62
CA LEU A 93 1.05 5.87 2.77
C LEU A 93 1.71 4.69 3.47
N ILE A 94 0.97 3.59 3.67
CA ILE A 94 1.51 2.34 4.26
C ILE A 94 2.65 1.79 3.40
N LEU A 95 2.45 1.69 2.08
CA LEU A 95 3.47 1.21 1.14
C LEU A 95 4.73 2.09 1.15
N GLY A 96 4.57 3.42 1.13
CA GLY A 96 5.71 4.34 1.24
C GLY A 96 6.50 4.13 2.52
N LEU A 97 5.81 3.99 3.66
CA LEU A 97 6.43 3.70 4.95
C LEU A 97 7.12 2.32 4.98
N GLN A 98 6.53 1.31 4.36
CA GLN A 98 7.15 -0.02 4.24
C GLN A 98 8.42 0.03 3.40
N VAL A 99 8.39 0.72 2.25
CA VAL A 99 9.58 0.93 1.41
C VAL A 99 10.68 1.65 2.19
N TRP A 100 10.33 2.71 2.91
CA TRP A 100 11.27 3.37 3.82
C TRP A 100 11.90 2.38 4.79
N VAL A 101 11.07 1.63 5.52
CA VAL A 101 11.53 0.71 6.58
C VAL A 101 12.42 -0.36 5.99
N LEU A 102 12.00 -0.97 4.88
CA LEU A 102 12.77 -1.99 4.17
C LEU A 102 14.13 -1.43 3.74
N LEU A 103 14.18 -0.28 3.08
CA LEU A 103 15.45 0.33 2.63
C LEU A 103 16.36 0.71 3.80
N ARG A 104 15.79 1.17 4.92
CA ARG A 104 16.56 1.46 6.14
C ARG A 104 17.14 0.21 6.80
N GLN A 105 16.48 -0.93 6.63
CA GLN A 105 17.02 -2.21 7.06
C GLN A 105 18.06 -2.74 6.08
N VAL A 106 17.84 -2.65 4.77
CA VAL A 106 18.79 -3.18 3.77
C VAL A 106 20.06 -2.33 3.73
N PHE A 107 19.93 -0.99 3.70
CA PHE A 107 21.04 -0.03 3.56
C PHE A 107 21.17 0.88 4.80
N PRO A 108 21.59 0.36 5.97
CA PRO A 108 21.57 1.10 7.24
C PRO A 108 22.49 2.34 7.26
N THR A 109 23.53 2.35 6.42
CA THR A 109 24.50 3.45 6.29
C THR A 109 24.01 4.57 5.35
N HIS A 110 23.11 4.28 4.41
CA HIS A 110 22.67 5.23 3.36
C HIS A 110 21.29 5.83 3.65
N LYS A 111 21.11 6.36 4.86
CA LYS A 111 19.82 6.84 5.38
C LYS A 111 19.14 7.91 4.50
N HIS A 112 19.92 8.83 3.93
CA HIS A 112 19.40 9.89 3.06
C HIS A 112 18.98 9.35 1.69
N SER A 113 19.76 8.44 1.10
CA SER A 113 19.40 7.81 -0.17
C SER A 113 18.13 6.96 -0.01
N ALA A 114 18.01 6.21 1.07
CA ALA A 114 16.79 5.46 1.39
C ALA A 114 15.55 6.35 1.49
N LEU A 115 15.68 7.53 2.14
CA LEU A 115 14.61 8.53 2.21
C LEU A 115 14.24 9.05 0.82
N TRP A 116 15.21 9.42 -0.02
CA TRP A 116 14.95 9.91 -1.38
C TRP A 116 14.24 8.87 -2.25
N ILE A 117 14.69 7.61 -2.20
CA ILE A 117 14.04 6.52 -2.96
C ILE A 117 12.61 6.32 -2.48
N ALA A 118 12.37 6.33 -1.16
CA ALA A 118 11.02 6.19 -0.62
C ALA A 118 10.11 7.38 -1.01
N LEU A 119 10.62 8.61 -1.01
CA LEU A 119 9.90 9.79 -1.50
C LEU A 119 9.52 9.66 -2.98
N LEU A 120 10.48 9.25 -3.82
CA LEU A 120 10.24 9.04 -5.25
C LEU A 120 9.22 7.93 -5.49
N PHE A 121 9.32 6.82 -4.75
CA PHE A 121 8.35 5.74 -4.81
C PHE A 121 6.94 6.20 -4.42
N THR A 122 6.81 7.00 -3.36
CA THR A 122 5.52 7.55 -2.92
C THR A 122 4.89 8.46 -3.97
N LEU A 123 5.70 9.24 -4.68
CA LEU A 123 5.24 10.13 -5.73
C LEU A 123 4.99 9.42 -7.07
N TYR A 124 5.78 8.43 -7.44
CA TYR A 124 5.67 7.72 -8.71
C TYR A 124 6.25 6.30 -8.61
N PRO A 125 5.43 5.28 -8.30
CA PRO A 125 5.90 3.91 -8.22
C PRO A 125 5.89 3.22 -9.60
N ALA A 126 6.34 3.93 -10.65
CA ALA A 126 6.31 3.46 -12.04
C ALA A 126 4.91 3.08 -12.56
N TYR A 127 3.87 3.71 -12.00
CA TYR A 127 2.48 3.39 -12.30
C TYR A 127 1.58 4.63 -12.26
N GLN A 128 0.76 4.84 -13.30
CA GLN A 128 0.03 6.11 -13.55
C GLN A 128 -1.49 6.07 -13.33
N GLN A 129 -2.08 4.89 -13.18
CA GLN A 129 -3.54 4.69 -13.11
C GLN A 129 -4.05 4.70 -11.65
N GLN A 130 -3.57 5.66 -10.86
CA GLN A 130 -3.97 5.80 -9.43
C GLN A 130 -5.46 6.06 -9.24
N TRP A 131 -6.09 6.65 -10.25
CA TRP A 131 -7.50 7.00 -10.27
C TRP A 131 -8.42 5.79 -10.47
N VAL A 132 -7.89 4.63 -10.86
CA VAL A 132 -8.62 3.34 -10.95
C VAL A 132 -8.57 2.62 -9.59
N ALA A 133 -9.04 3.31 -8.55
CA ALA A 133 -8.71 2.99 -7.17
C ALA A 133 -9.35 1.69 -6.67
N LEU A 134 -10.59 1.37 -7.05
CA LEU A 134 -11.26 0.15 -6.61
C LEU A 134 -10.48 -1.09 -7.06
N THR A 135 -10.04 -1.09 -8.31
CA THR A 135 -9.24 -2.17 -8.88
C THR A 135 -7.90 -2.25 -8.20
N HIS A 136 -7.14 -1.14 -8.20
CA HIS A 136 -5.73 -1.26 -7.83
C HIS A 136 -5.47 -1.40 -6.35
N VAL A 137 -6.35 -0.84 -5.51
CA VAL A 137 -6.30 -1.12 -4.08
C VAL A 137 -6.36 -2.63 -3.83
N ASN A 138 -7.29 -3.31 -4.49
CA ASN A 138 -7.51 -4.74 -4.27
C ASN A 138 -6.52 -5.64 -5.00
N GLN A 139 -6.25 -5.37 -6.27
CA GLN A 139 -5.45 -6.25 -7.13
C GLN A 139 -3.95 -6.17 -6.89
N GLU A 140 -3.41 -4.97 -6.64
CA GLU A 140 -1.95 -4.78 -6.55
C GLU A 140 -1.53 -4.19 -5.20
N LEU A 141 -2.18 -3.14 -4.71
CA LEU A 141 -1.65 -2.39 -3.57
C LEU A 141 -1.75 -3.17 -2.26
N ILE A 142 -2.88 -3.80 -1.95
CA ILE A 142 -3.01 -4.65 -0.75
C ILE A 142 -2.06 -5.87 -0.84
N PRO A 143 -2.01 -6.64 -1.94
CA PRO A 143 -1.00 -7.68 -2.11
C PRO A 143 0.44 -7.19 -1.95
N LEU A 144 0.76 -5.99 -2.46
CA LEU A 144 2.08 -5.39 -2.30
C LEU A 144 2.38 -5.03 -0.83
N VAL A 145 1.38 -4.63 -0.04
CA VAL A 145 1.54 -4.43 1.42
C VAL A 145 1.96 -5.73 2.11
N PHE A 146 1.36 -6.86 1.72
CA PHE A 146 1.74 -8.17 2.27
C PHE A 146 3.15 -8.56 1.83
N LEU A 147 3.48 -8.43 0.55
CA LEU A 147 4.82 -8.72 0.02
C LEU A 147 5.92 -7.88 0.70
N LEU A 148 5.72 -6.57 0.83
CA LEU A 148 6.69 -5.70 1.51
C LEU A 148 6.80 -6.03 3.00
N SER A 149 5.70 -6.43 3.65
CA SER A 149 5.75 -6.92 5.04
C SER A 149 6.59 -8.19 5.16
N SER A 150 6.41 -9.14 4.24
CA SER A 150 7.23 -10.37 4.15
C SER A 150 8.71 -10.04 4.00
N PHE A 151 9.07 -9.11 3.11
CA PHE A 151 10.47 -8.68 2.93
C PHE A 151 11.04 -7.98 4.15
N ILE A 152 10.27 -7.10 4.80
CA ILE A 152 10.69 -6.44 6.05
C ILE A 152 10.97 -7.48 7.13
N LEU A 153 10.11 -8.49 7.30
CA LEU A 153 10.32 -9.57 8.26
C LEU A 153 11.54 -10.41 7.89
N THR A 154 11.70 -10.77 6.62
CA THR A 154 12.83 -11.55 6.13
C THR A 154 14.17 -10.85 6.44
N VAL A 155 14.29 -9.57 6.12
CA VAL A 155 15.52 -8.80 6.43
C VAL A 155 15.75 -8.72 7.94
N LYS A 156 14.70 -8.53 8.74
CA LYS A 156 14.79 -8.51 10.20
C LYS A 156 15.29 -9.85 10.76
N ILE A 157 14.79 -10.96 10.23
CA ILE A 157 15.20 -12.32 10.61
C ILE A 157 16.67 -12.54 10.26
N LEU A 158 17.09 -12.21 9.03
CA LEU A 158 18.47 -12.39 8.58
C LEU A 158 19.48 -11.54 9.36
N ARG A 159 19.05 -10.40 9.91
CA ARG A 159 19.90 -9.53 10.74
C ARG A 159 19.97 -9.92 12.21
N ASN A 160 19.10 -10.82 12.68
CA ASN A 160 19.05 -11.24 14.07
C ASN A 160 18.92 -12.75 14.16
N GLU A 161 20.04 -13.42 14.43
CA GLU A 161 20.15 -14.88 14.53
C GLU A 161 19.20 -15.50 15.58
N ASN A 162 18.75 -14.71 16.56
CA ASN A 162 17.82 -15.15 17.61
C ASN A 162 16.35 -14.81 17.29
N SER A 163 16.01 -14.55 16.03
CA SER A 163 14.64 -14.23 15.65
C SER A 163 13.71 -15.43 15.91
N PRO A 164 12.57 -15.22 16.58
CA PRO A 164 11.69 -16.32 16.94
C PRO A 164 11.07 -16.98 15.70
N LYS A 165 10.96 -18.31 15.73
CA LYS A 165 10.55 -19.13 14.57
C LYS A 165 9.19 -18.77 14.00
N TYR A 166 8.27 -18.23 14.80
CA TYR A 166 6.96 -17.79 14.31
C TYR A 166 7.06 -16.66 13.28
N LEU A 167 8.09 -15.80 13.35
CA LEU A 167 8.27 -14.73 12.37
C LEU A 167 8.61 -15.27 10.98
N ILE A 168 9.29 -16.43 10.91
CA ILE A 168 9.58 -17.11 9.64
C ILE A 168 8.26 -17.59 9.01
N VAL A 169 7.41 -18.23 9.80
CA VAL A 169 6.10 -18.71 9.35
C VAL A 169 5.25 -17.53 8.87
N VAL A 170 5.21 -16.43 9.64
CA VAL A 170 4.48 -15.22 9.23
C VAL A 170 5.05 -14.64 7.93
N ALA A 171 6.37 -14.56 7.77
CA ALA A 171 6.97 -14.03 6.55
C ALA A 171 6.66 -14.88 5.31
N ILE A 172 6.52 -16.21 5.45
CA ILE A 172 6.18 -17.10 4.34
C ILE A 172 4.69 -17.02 3.98
N LEU A 173 3.81 -16.77 4.96
CA LEU A 173 2.36 -16.70 4.76
C LEU A 173 1.89 -15.37 4.17
N LEU A 174 2.65 -14.29 4.40
CA LEU A 174 2.41 -12.95 3.83
C LEU A 174 2.95 -12.86 2.40
#